data_AF-A0A9X3SBM6-F1
#
_entry.id   AF-A0A9X3SBM6-F1
#
_cell.length_a   1.000
_cell.length_b   1.000
_cell.length_c   1.000
_cell.angle_alpha   90.00
_cell.angle_beta   90.00
_cell.angle_gamma   90.00
#
_symmetry.space_group_name_H-M   'P 1'
#
loop_
_entity.id
_entity.type
_entity.pdbx_description
1 polymer ?
#
loop_
_entity_poly.entity_id
_entity_poly.type
_entity_poly.pdbx_seq_one_letter_code
_entity_poly.pdbx_strand_id
1 'polypeptide(L)'
;MTQPPPREFSDEEIRQIEAEMDKLQVEDVLLQTLVTLINLGARKAGLAAPPGEEPAGRDLAQTKQAIDGARALFGLLEAEHGEQLAPIKDALSRLQMAYVQLSGESPAPEVTKPAAEPQKPEGPGAGQSSGRLWVPGQ
;
A
#
# COMPACT_ATOMS: atom_id res chain seq x y z
N MET A 1 17.40 -33.36 17.53
CA MET A 1 16.39 -34.07 16.70
C MET A 1 16.78 -33.84 15.25
N THR A 2 17.16 -34.89 14.53
CA THR A 2 17.60 -34.79 13.13
C THR A 2 16.36 -34.77 12.24
N GLN A 3 16.22 -33.74 11.40
CA GLN A 3 15.11 -33.67 10.44
C GLN A 3 15.22 -34.83 9.43
N PRO A 4 14.13 -35.55 9.13
CA PRO A 4 14.15 -36.57 8.09
C PRO A 4 14.56 -35.95 6.74
N PRO A 5 15.23 -36.72 5.86
CA PRO A 5 15.63 -36.23 4.55
C PRO A 5 14.40 -35.79 3.74
N PRO A 6 14.54 -34.77 2.86
CA PRO A 6 13.45 -34.33 2.00
C PRO A 6 12.96 -35.51 1.14
N ARG A 7 11.63 -35.66 1.06
CA ARG A 7 10.99 -36.68 0.22
C ARG A 7 11.27 -36.37 -1.25
N GLU A 8 11.80 -37.34 -1.98
CA GLU A 8 11.85 -37.32 -3.44
C GLU A 8 10.51 -37.81 -4.01
N PHE A 9 10.02 -37.16 -5.07
CA PHE A 9 8.84 -37.61 -5.80
C PHE A 9 9.17 -38.84 -6.64
N SER A 10 8.28 -39.82 -6.67
CA SER A 10 8.39 -40.97 -7.57
C SER A 10 8.03 -40.59 -9.01
N ASP A 11 8.50 -41.39 -9.99
CA ASP A 11 8.20 -41.18 -11.41
C ASP A 11 6.69 -41.15 -11.71
N GLU A 12 5.89 -41.92 -10.96
CA GLU A 12 4.43 -41.90 -11.11
C GLU A 12 3.81 -40.61 -10.59
N GLU A 13 4.27 -40.11 -9.44
CA GLU A 13 3.84 -38.81 -8.90
C GLU A 13 4.24 -37.66 -9.82
N ILE A 14 5.43 -37.72 -10.43
CA ILE A 14 5.88 -36.72 -11.41
C ILE A 14 4.93 -36.69 -12.61
N ARG A 15 4.61 -37.85 -13.20
CA ARG A 15 3.66 -37.94 -14.32
C ARG A 15 2.27 -37.41 -13.96
N GLN A 16 1.82 -37.65 -12.72
CA GLN A 16 0.54 -37.11 -12.24
C GLN A 16 0.58 -35.59 -12.12
N ILE A 17 1.65 -35.03 -11.55
CA ILE A 17 1.84 -33.57 -11.45
C ILE A 17 1.87 -32.93 -12.85
N GLU A 18 2.60 -33.50 -13.79
CA GLU A 18 2.65 -33.03 -15.19
C GLU A 18 1.24 -33.02 -15.82
N ALA A 19 0.47 -34.09 -15.64
CA ALA A 19 -0.90 -34.18 -16.14
C ALA A 19 -1.85 -33.15 -15.48
N GLU A 20 -1.64 -32.79 -14.22
CA GLU A 20 -2.39 -31.70 -13.59
C GLU A 20 -1.94 -30.31 -14.09
N MET A 21 -0.64 -30.12 -14.36
CA MET A 21 -0.12 -28.88 -14.94
C MET A 21 -0.72 -28.62 -16.33
N ASP A 22 -0.87 -29.65 -17.15
CA ASP A 22 -1.48 -29.53 -18.50
C ASP A 22 -2.94 -29.05 -18.48
N LYS A 23 -3.66 -29.24 -17.36
CA LYS A 23 -5.05 -28.80 -17.22
C LYS A 23 -5.16 -27.31 -16.87
N LEU A 24 -4.14 -26.73 -16.25
CA LEU A 24 -4.18 -25.35 -15.79
C LEU A 24 -4.14 -24.38 -16.96
N GLN A 25 -5.08 -23.43 -16.96
CA GLN A 25 -5.01 -22.31 -17.90
C GLN A 25 -4.20 -21.17 -17.28
N VAL A 26 -3.35 -20.55 -18.09
CA VAL A 26 -2.58 -19.36 -17.67
C VAL A 26 -3.53 -18.26 -17.21
N GLU A 27 -4.67 -18.11 -17.90
CA GLU A 27 -5.68 -17.12 -17.58
C GLU A 27 -6.27 -17.27 -16.17
N ASP A 28 -6.58 -18.50 -15.74
CA ASP A 28 -7.09 -18.78 -14.39
C ASP A 28 -6.08 -18.35 -13.33
N VAL A 29 -4.79 -18.59 -13.58
CA VAL A 29 -3.69 -18.19 -12.69
C VAL A 29 -3.56 -16.67 -12.64
N LEU A 30 -3.68 -15.98 -13.77
CA LEU A 30 -3.65 -14.51 -13.83
C LEU A 30 -4.84 -13.90 -13.08
N LEU A 31 -6.04 -14.46 -13.24
CA LEU A 31 -7.26 -14.02 -12.55
C LEU A 31 -7.13 -14.23 -11.03
N GLN A 32 -6.67 -15.40 -10.59
CA GLN A 32 -6.42 -15.68 -9.18
C GLN A 32 -5.36 -14.73 -8.59
N THR A 33 -4.29 -14.46 -9.35
CA THR A 33 -3.24 -13.54 -8.94
C THR A 33 -3.78 -12.11 -8.80
N LEU A 34 -4.60 -11.66 -9.75
CA LEU A 34 -5.24 -10.34 -9.72
C LEU A 34 -6.11 -10.16 -8.47
N VAL A 35 -6.98 -11.13 -8.17
CA VAL A 35 -7.80 -11.10 -6.93
C VAL A 35 -6.93 -11.10 -5.69
N THR A 36 -5.85 -11.89 -5.68
CA THR A 36 -4.90 -11.94 -4.57
C THR A 36 -4.23 -10.60 -4.33
N LEU A 37 -3.77 -9.93 -5.39
CA LEU A 37 -3.13 -8.60 -5.30
C LEU A 37 -4.09 -7.54 -4.78
N ILE A 38 -5.36 -7.53 -5.21
CA ILE A 38 -6.36 -6.58 -4.72
C ILE A 38 -6.60 -6.78 -3.22
N ASN A 39 -6.80 -8.03 -2.79
CA ASN A 39 -7.03 -8.34 -1.37
C ASN A 39 -5.81 -8.04 -0.51
N LEU A 40 -4.61 -8.34 -1.00
CA LEU A 40 -3.36 -8.02 -0.30
C LEU A 40 -3.15 -6.51 -0.22
N GLY A 41 -3.41 -5.77 -1.30
CA GLY A 41 -3.35 -4.31 -1.32
C GLY A 41 -4.30 -3.68 -0.29
N ALA A 42 -5.54 -4.17 -0.17
CA ALA A 42 -6.47 -3.70 0.84
C ALA A 42 -5.98 -3.94 2.28
N ARG A 43 -5.36 -5.10 2.54
CA ARG A 43 -4.74 -5.40 3.85
C ARG A 43 -3.56 -4.47 4.13
N LYS A 44 -2.69 -4.24 3.13
CA LYS A 44 -1.54 -3.31 3.25
C LYS A 44 -1.97 -1.86 3.43
N ALA A 45 -3.13 -1.49 2.89
CA ALA A 45 -3.74 -0.18 3.13
C ALA A 45 -4.40 -0.04 4.51
N GLY A 46 -4.44 -1.12 5.31
CA GLY A 46 -5.14 -1.15 6.60
C GLY A 46 -6.67 -1.12 6.47
N LEU A 47 -7.21 -1.50 5.32
CA LEU A 47 -8.65 -1.50 5.02
C LEU A 47 -9.31 -2.86 5.29
N ALA A 48 -8.49 -3.89 5.50
CA ALA A 48 -8.94 -5.26 5.74
C ALA A 48 -8.00 -5.94 6.74
N ALA A 49 -8.58 -6.76 7.62
CA ALA A 49 -7.88 -7.62 8.55
C ALA A 49 -8.51 -9.02 8.54
N PRO A 50 -7.76 -10.08 8.91
CA PRO A 50 -8.36 -11.37 9.24
C PRO A 50 -9.43 -11.25 10.34
N PRO A 51 -10.46 -12.12 10.37
CA PRO A 51 -11.43 -12.12 11.45
C PRO A 51 -10.76 -12.30 12.82
N GLY A 52 -11.05 -11.40 13.76
CA GLY A 52 -10.48 -11.43 15.11
C GLY A 52 -9.09 -10.77 15.24
N GLU A 53 -8.57 -10.17 14.18
CA GLU A 53 -7.33 -9.40 14.19
C GLU A 53 -7.59 -7.91 13.90
N GLU A 54 -6.78 -7.05 14.49
CA GLU A 54 -6.75 -5.63 14.14
C GLU A 54 -6.03 -5.43 12.79
N PRO A 55 -6.42 -4.42 11.99
CA PRO A 55 -5.70 -4.07 10.78
C PRO A 55 -4.23 -3.78 11.09
N ALA A 56 -3.33 -4.43 10.37
CA ALA A 56 -1.90 -4.15 10.46
C ALA A 56 -1.60 -2.69 10.10
N GLY A 57 -0.41 -2.22 10.49
CA GLY A 57 0.09 -0.90 10.09
C GLY A 57 0.07 -0.71 8.57
N ARG A 58 -0.24 0.51 8.14
CA ARG A 58 -0.37 0.87 6.71
C ARG A 58 1.00 0.85 6.04
N ASP A 59 1.12 0.13 4.93
CA ASP A 59 2.27 0.13 4.03
C ASP A 59 1.81 0.63 2.64
N LEU A 60 1.93 1.94 2.44
CA LEU A 60 1.50 2.60 1.19
C LEU A 60 2.40 2.21 0.01
N ALA A 61 3.67 1.86 0.23
CA ALA A 61 4.57 1.41 -0.82
C ALA A 61 4.12 0.06 -1.38
N GLN A 62 3.82 -0.91 -0.50
CA GLN A 62 3.27 -2.20 -0.92
C GLN A 62 1.85 -2.09 -1.48
N THR A 63 1.03 -1.18 -0.94
CA THR A 63 -0.31 -0.90 -1.50
C THR A 63 -0.20 -0.41 -2.95
N LYS A 64 0.70 0.54 -3.22
CA LYS A 64 0.96 1.01 -4.58
C LYS A 64 1.44 -0.11 -5.50
N GLN A 65 2.40 -0.92 -5.04
CA GLN A 65 2.91 -2.05 -5.82
C GLN A 65 1.80 -3.05 -6.18
N ALA A 66 0.90 -3.35 -5.25
CA ALA A 66 -0.24 -4.22 -5.49
C ALA A 66 -1.21 -3.62 -6.53
N ILE A 67 -1.49 -2.31 -6.44
CA ILE A 67 -2.32 -1.59 -7.42
C ILE A 67 -1.69 -1.63 -8.81
N ASP A 68 -0.40 -1.31 -8.92
CA ASP A 68 0.29 -1.25 -10.21
C ASP A 68 0.35 -2.63 -10.87
N GLY A 69 0.65 -3.68 -10.10
CA GLY A 69 0.61 -5.07 -10.56
C GLY A 69 -0.79 -5.53 -10.98
N ALA A 70 -1.81 -5.22 -10.17
CA ALA A 70 -3.20 -5.54 -10.49
C ALA A 70 -3.67 -4.84 -11.77
N ARG A 71 -3.31 -3.57 -11.99
CA ARG A 71 -3.64 -2.86 -13.23
C ARG A 71 -2.99 -3.49 -14.46
N ALA A 72 -1.73 -3.89 -14.36
CA ALA A 72 -1.03 -4.54 -15.46
C ALA A 72 -1.71 -5.86 -15.84
N LEU A 73 -2.04 -6.71 -14.85
CA LEU A 73 -2.75 -7.97 -15.08
C LEU A 73 -4.17 -7.76 -15.62
N PHE A 74 -4.91 -6.79 -15.06
CA PHE A 74 -6.27 -6.47 -15.51
C PHE A 74 -6.29 -6.08 -16.99
N GLY A 75 -5.31 -5.29 -17.45
CA GLY A 75 -5.22 -4.90 -18.87
C GLY A 75 -5.00 -6.07 -19.82
N LEU A 76 -4.37 -7.17 -19.36
CA LEU A 76 -4.23 -8.40 -20.15
C LEU A 76 -5.55 -9.18 -20.24
N LEU A 77 -6.34 -9.19 -19.16
CA LEU A 77 -7.58 -9.96 -19.05
C LEU A 77 -8.82 -9.22 -19.62
N GLU A 78 -8.84 -7.89 -19.59
CA GLU A 78 -10.00 -7.08 -20.04
C GLU A 78 -10.32 -7.29 -21.52
N ALA A 79 -9.32 -7.56 -22.35
CA ALA A 79 -9.47 -7.77 -23.79
C ALA A 79 -10.38 -8.96 -24.14
N GLU A 80 -10.37 -10.01 -23.32
CA GLU A 80 -11.11 -11.26 -23.57
C GLU A 80 -12.36 -11.39 -22.70
N HIS A 81 -12.35 -10.83 -21.48
CA HIS A 81 -13.39 -11.09 -20.46
C HIS A 81 -14.33 -9.92 -20.18
N GLY A 82 -14.05 -8.73 -20.72
CA GLY A 82 -14.94 -7.56 -20.73
C GLY A 82 -15.83 -7.40 -19.50
N GLU A 83 -17.14 -7.67 -19.66
CA GLU A 83 -18.15 -7.50 -18.61
C GLU A 83 -17.98 -8.43 -17.39
N GLN A 84 -17.38 -9.61 -17.56
CA GLN A 84 -17.19 -10.57 -16.47
C GLN A 84 -16.22 -10.03 -15.40
N LEU A 85 -15.33 -9.12 -15.79
CA LEU A 85 -14.37 -8.49 -14.87
C LEU A 85 -14.91 -7.22 -14.19
N ALA A 86 -16.16 -6.82 -14.44
CA ALA A 86 -16.72 -5.60 -13.85
C ALA A 86 -16.59 -5.54 -12.31
N PRO A 87 -16.89 -6.60 -11.54
CA PRO A 87 -16.70 -6.57 -10.08
C PRO A 87 -15.24 -6.38 -9.66
N ILE A 88 -14.30 -6.94 -10.43
CA ILE A 88 -12.86 -6.84 -10.17
C ILE A 88 -12.36 -5.43 -10.48
N LYS A 89 -12.84 -4.84 -11.58
CA LYS A 89 -12.59 -3.44 -11.95
C LYS A 89 -13.06 -2.48 -10.86
N ASP A 90 -14.26 -2.71 -10.32
CA ASP A 90 -14.83 -1.93 -9.23
C ASP A 90 -13.99 -2.04 -7.95
N ALA A 91 -13.59 -3.26 -7.58
CA ALA A 91 -12.74 -3.50 -6.41
C ALA A 91 -11.38 -2.81 -6.53
N LEU A 92 -10.74 -2.91 -7.70
CA LEU A 92 -9.48 -2.23 -7.98
C LEU A 92 -9.63 -0.70 -7.93
N SER A 93 -10.72 -0.16 -8.46
CA SER A 93 -11.02 1.28 -8.43
C SER A 93 -11.21 1.79 -7.00
N ARG A 94 -11.93 1.03 -6.15
CA ARG A 94 -12.11 1.36 -4.73
C ARG A 94 -10.77 1.38 -3.98
N LEU A 95 -9.92 0.39 -4.23
CA LEU A 95 -8.58 0.34 -3.64
C LEU A 95 -7.72 1.54 -4.07
N GLN A 96 -7.76 1.91 -5.35
CA GLN A 96 -7.04 3.09 -5.87
C GLN A 96 -7.51 4.39 -5.22
N MET A 97 -8.82 4.59 -5.10
CA MET A 97 -9.37 5.78 -4.43
C MET A 97 -8.96 5.85 -2.96
N ALA A 98 -9.00 4.72 -2.24
CA ALA A 98 -8.56 4.67 -0.86
C ALA A 98 -7.06 4.98 -0.74
N TYR A 99 -6.23 4.43 -1.63
CA TYR A 99 -4.80 4.74 -1.66
C TYR A 99 -4.52 6.24 -1.83
N VAL A 100 -5.22 6.92 -2.75
CA VAL A 100 -5.05 8.37 -2.96
C VAL A 100 -5.45 9.16 -1.72
N GLN A 101 -6.58 8.82 -1.09
CA GLN A 101 -7.02 9.48 0.16
C GLN A 101 -5.98 9.31 1.27
N LEU A 102 -5.52 8.09 1.50
CA LEU A 102 -4.53 7.77 2.53
C LEU A 102 -3.15 8.38 2.25
N SER A 103 -2.78 8.56 0.98
CA SER A 103 -1.50 9.18 0.58
C SER A 103 -1.54 10.70 0.67
N GLY A 104 -2.72 11.31 0.54
CA GLY A 104 -2.95 12.75 0.76
C GLY A 104 -2.97 13.13 2.24
N GLU A 105 -3.32 12.19 3.12
CA GLU A 105 -3.21 12.28 4.58
C GLU A 105 -1.76 12.00 5.05
N SER A 106 -0.78 12.75 4.57
CA SER A 106 0.53 12.72 5.23
C SER A 106 0.39 13.30 6.65
N PRO A 107 0.80 12.59 7.71
CA PRO A 107 1.03 13.23 8.98
C PRO A 107 2.17 14.22 8.77
N ALA A 108 1.92 15.50 9.05
CA ALA A 108 2.98 16.51 9.09
C ALA A 108 4.16 15.96 9.89
N PRO A 109 5.41 16.19 9.47
CA PRO A 109 6.56 15.75 10.25
C PRO A 109 6.40 16.35 11.64
N GLU A 110 6.44 15.47 12.65
CA GLU A 110 6.50 15.86 14.05
C GLU A 110 7.73 16.75 14.20
N VAL A 111 7.48 18.07 14.25
CA VAL A 111 8.49 19.06 14.57
C VAL A 111 8.90 18.74 15.99
N THR A 112 9.98 17.96 16.11
CA THR A 112 10.76 17.84 17.32
C THR A 112 11.24 19.25 17.63
N LYS A 113 10.47 19.95 18.47
CA LYS A 113 10.90 21.19 19.12
C LYS A 113 12.21 20.86 19.86
N PRO A 114 13.32 21.55 19.59
CA PRO A 114 14.42 21.54 20.54
C PRO A 114 13.94 22.29 21.78
N ALA A 115 13.99 21.61 22.92
CA ALA A 115 13.85 22.23 24.23
C ALA A 115 14.96 23.27 24.44
N ALA A 116 14.59 24.35 25.12
CA ALA A 116 15.35 25.57 25.33
C ALA A 116 16.64 25.40 26.16
N GLU A 117 17.61 26.27 25.91
CA GLU A 117 18.50 26.80 26.94
C GLU A 117 18.41 28.33 26.99
N PRO A 118 18.22 28.93 28.19
CA PRO A 118 18.22 30.38 28.37
C PRO A 118 19.61 30.89 28.79
N GLN A 119 20.18 31.84 28.05
CA GLN A 119 21.30 32.66 28.54
C GLN A 119 20.91 34.14 28.51
N LYS A 120 21.07 34.79 29.66
CA LYS A 120 20.80 36.21 29.96
C LYS A 120 22.16 36.98 29.97
N PRO A 121 22.17 38.30 30.23
CA PRO A 121 22.39 39.39 29.27
C PRO A 121 23.77 40.08 29.42
N GLU A 122 24.21 40.89 28.46
CA GLU A 122 24.86 42.21 28.69
C GLU A 122 25.34 42.87 27.39
N GLY A 123 25.16 44.20 27.28
CA GLY A 123 25.93 45.06 26.36
C GLY A 123 25.09 46.02 25.49
N PRO A 124 25.25 47.36 25.61
CA PRO A 124 24.33 48.34 25.06
C PRO A 124 24.71 48.77 23.63
N GLY A 125 23.72 48.99 22.76
CA GLY A 125 24.02 49.56 21.44
C GLY A 125 22.79 49.75 20.56
N ALA A 126 22.31 51.00 20.54
CA ALA A 126 21.66 51.71 19.44
C ALA A 126 20.60 50.98 18.59
N GLY A 127 19.35 51.46 18.65
CA GLY A 127 18.37 51.16 17.59
C GLY A 127 16.92 51.29 18.01
N GLN A 128 16.55 52.38 18.69
CA GLN A 128 15.14 52.75 18.77
C GLN A 128 14.65 53.11 17.35
N SER A 129 13.81 52.27 16.75
CA SER A 129 12.73 52.76 15.88
C SER A 129 11.58 51.76 15.91
N SER A 130 10.67 52.01 16.84
CA SER A 130 9.39 51.32 16.94
C SER A 130 8.60 51.49 15.64
N GLY A 131 8.46 50.42 14.85
CA GLY A 131 7.40 50.30 13.85
C GLY A 131 6.07 50.08 14.56
N ARG A 132 5.53 51.12 15.20
CA ARG A 132 4.19 51.07 15.77
C ARG A 132 3.19 51.00 14.63
N LEU A 133 2.30 50.03 14.77
CA LEU A 133 0.97 49.92 14.18
C LEU A 133 0.41 51.27 13.75
N TRP A 134 0.07 51.37 12.46
CA TRP A 134 -0.81 52.39 11.93
C TRP A 134 -2.02 51.72 11.26
N VAL A 135 -3.18 51.93 11.86
CA VAL A 135 -4.57 51.86 11.34
C VAL A 135 -5.38 52.72 12.35
N PRO A 136 -6.48 53.47 12.07
CA PRO A 136 -7.38 53.52 10.90
C PRO A 136 -7.91 54.94 10.49
N GLY A 137 -8.78 55.01 9.46
CA GLY A 137 -9.82 56.07 9.35
C GLY A 137 -10.36 56.41 7.95
N GLN A 138 -11.62 56.00 7.72
CA GLN A 138 -12.57 56.22 6.58
C GLN A 138 -12.59 55.15 5.49
#